data_AF-A0A4Y4DV12-F1
#
_entry.id   AF-A0A4Y4DV12-F1
#
_cell.length_a   1.000
_cell.length_b   1.000
_cell.length_c   1.000
_cell.angle_alpha   90.00
_cell.angle_beta   90.00
_cell.angle_gamma   90.00
#
_symmetry.space_group_name_H-M   'P 1'
#
loop_
_entity.id
_entity.type
_entity.pdbx_description
1 polymer ?
#
loop_
_entity_poly.entity_id
_entity_poly.type
_entity_poly.pdbx_seq_one_letter_code
_entity_poly.pdbx_strand_id
1 'polypeptide(L)'
;MVHRGHGIDHPCSPEHFFARDLPIALVCHGAQVPAVYGLLKGRRTACFPPITGDMENAGATVVDAPYVVDGNLVSCRGWPDMPQFGRVLMQVFDGSLGKAAA
;
A
#
# COMPACT_ATOMS: atom_id res chain seq x y z
N MET A 1 -12.60 -13.13 -19.81
CA MET A 1 -11.20 -12.72 -19.67
C MET A 1 -11.21 -11.25 -19.24
N VAL A 2 -11.25 -10.99 -17.93
CA VAL A 2 -11.15 -9.60 -17.44
C VAL A 2 -9.77 -9.08 -17.82
N HIS A 3 -9.75 -7.93 -18.49
CA HIS A 3 -8.52 -7.27 -18.95
C HIS A 3 -7.62 -7.08 -17.72
N ARG A 4 -6.55 -7.87 -17.60
CA ARG A 4 -5.47 -7.57 -16.66
C ARG A 4 -4.89 -6.23 -17.12
N GLY A 5 -4.75 -5.29 -16.19
CA GLY A 5 -4.48 -3.87 -16.44
C GLY A 5 -3.31 -3.60 -17.38
N HIS A 6 -3.14 -2.33 -17.70
CA HIS A 6 -2.27 -1.81 -18.76
C HIS A 6 -0.75 -2.10 -18.63
N GLY A 7 -0.33 -3.00 -17.73
CA GLY A 7 1.06 -3.42 -17.55
C GLY A 7 1.94 -2.38 -16.85
N ILE A 8 3.20 -2.73 -16.60
CA ILE A 8 4.20 -1.90 -15.89
C ILE A 8 4.49 -0.58 -16.63
N ASP A 9 4.27 -0.53 -17.94
CA ASP A 9 4.60 0.64 -18.77
C ASP A 9 3.55 1.75 -18.73
N HIS A 10 2.31 1.45 -18.31
CA HIS A 10 1.30 2.51 -18.18
C HIS A 10 1.52 3.30 -16.88
N PRO A 11 1.69 4.63 -16.94
CA PRO A 11 2.01 5.46 -15.78
C PRO A 11 0.92 5.53 -14.68
N CYS A 12 -0.24 4.90 -14.89
CA CYS A 12 -1.36 4.90 -13.94
C CYS A 12 -1.63 3.48 -13.39
N SER A 13 -0.89 2.46 -13.82
CA SER A 13 -1.06 1.11 -13.32
C SER A 13 -0.39 0.97 -11.94
N PRO A 14 -0.99 0.22 -10.99
CA PRO A 14 -0.32 -0.09 -9.73
C PRO A 14 1.07 -0.71 -9.96
N GLU A 15 1.20 -1.62 -10.92
CA GLU A 15 2.46 -2.30 -11.26
C GLU A 15 3.59 -1.31 -11.59
N HIS A 16 3.28 -0.20 -12.29
CA HIS A 16 4.25 0.85 -12.60
C HIS A 16 4.88 1.46 -11.34
N PHE A 17 4.06 1.77 -10.33
CA PHE A 17 4.51 2.40 -9.09
C PHE A 17 5.34 1.44 -8.24
N PHE A 18 4.91 0.18 -8.14
CA PHE A 18 5.66 -0.85 -7.39
C PHE A 18 7.00 -1.16 -8.06
N ALA A 19 7.05 -1.32 -9.39
CA ALA A 19 8.28 -1.68 -10.10
C ALA A 19 9.33 -0.56 -10.12
N ARG A 20 8.90 0.71 -10.02
CA ARG A 20 9.79 1.89 -10.06
C ARG A 20 10.06 2.49 -8.69
N ASP A 21 9.63 1.83 -7.61
CA ASP A 21 9.81 2.30 -6.23
C ASP A 21 9.28 3.73 -6.02
N LEU A 22 8.17 4.07 -6.69
CA LEU A 22 7.49 5.35 -6.53
C LEU A 22 6.65 5.34 -5.25
N PRO A 23 6.44 6.48 -4.56
CA PRO A 23 5.60 6.52 -3.35
C PRO A 23 4.17 6.00 -3.60
N ILE A 24 3.67 5.17 -2.69
CA ILE A 24 2.32 4.57 -2.75
C ILE A 24 1.60 4.84 -1.44
N ALA A 25 0.34 5.26 -1.54
CA ALA A 25 -0.53 5.56 -0.42
C ALA A 25 -1.80 4.70 -0.50
N LEU A 26 -2.04 3.85 0.49
CA LEU A 26 -3.24 3.01 0.58
C LEU A 26 -4.05 3.39 1.83
N VAL A 27 -5.34 3.64 1.65
CA VAL A 27 -6.25 3.97 2.75
C VAL A 27 -7.46 3.06 2.70
N CYS A 28 -7.88 2.54 3.86
CA CYS A 28 -9.14 1.81 3.99
C CYS A 28 -9.16 0.58 3.04
N HIS A 29 -10.01 0.60 2.01
CA HIS A 29 -10.13 -0.47 1.01
C HIS A 29 -9.10 -0.40 -0.12
N GLY A 30 -8.29 0.66 -0.18
CA GLY A 30 -7.32 0.87 -1.26
C GLY A 30 -6.37 -0.30 -1.48
N ALA A 31 -6.11 -1.09 -0.43
CA ALA A 31 -5.29 -2.30 -0.49
C ALA A 31 -5.86 -3.42 -1.39
N GLN A 32 -7.17 -3.44 -1.65
CA GLN A 32 -7.78 -4.40 -2.58
C GLN A 32 -7.26 -4.23 -4.02
N VAL A 33 -6.89 -3.01 -4.42
CA VAL A 33 -6.35 -2.74 -5.75
C VAL A 33 -5.04 -3.50 -5.97
N PRO A 34 -3.93 -3.23 -5.24
CA PRO A 34 -2.69 -3.99 -5.44
C PRO A 34 -2.82 -5.48 -5.06
N ALA A 35 -3.76 -5.86 -4.19
CA ALA A 35 -4.00 -7.26 -3.85
C ALA A 35 -4.39 -8.11 -5.08
N VAL A 36 -5.31 -7.64 -5.93
CA VAL A 36 -5.73 -8.41 -7.13
C VAL A 36 -4.63 -8.56 -8.18
N TYR A 37 -3.60 -7.70 -8.12
CA TYR A 37 -2.40 -7.79 -8.96
C TYR A 37 -1.27 -8.61 -8.31
N GLY A 38 -1.46 -9.13 -7.09
CA GLY A 38 -0.44 -9.86 -6.34
C GLY A 38 0.72 -8.99 -5.84
N LEU A 39 0.56 -7.67 -5.83
CA LEU A 39 1.61 -6.71 -5.48
C LEU A 39 1.84 -6.58 -3.95
N LEU A 40 0.94 -7.16 -3.14
CA LEU A 40 1.07 -7.19 -1.68
C LEU A 40 1.73 -8.47 -1.14
N LYS A 41 2.09 -9.43 -2.01
CA LYS A 41 2.69 -10.70 -1.56
C LYS A 41 4.03 -10.45 -0.87
N GLY A 42 4.14 -10.88 0.39
CA GLY A 42 5.34 -10.68 1.23
C GLY A 42 5.50 -9.25 1.76
N ARG A 43 4.52 -8.38 1.55
CA ARG A 43 4.51 -6.99 2.03
C ARG A 43 3.78 -6.87 3.35
N ARG A 44 4.11 -5.84 4.13
CA ARG A 44 3.34 -5.41 5.31
C ARG A 44 2.39 -4.29 4.93
N THR A 45 1.15 -4.35 5.41
CA THR A 45 0.15 -3.31 5.13
C THR A 45 -0.82 -3.17 6.29
N ALA A 46 -1.39 -1.98 6.46
CA ALA A 46 -2.67 -1.78 7.12
C ALA A 46 -3.78 -1.75 6.06
N CYS A 47 -5.00 -2.08 6.47
CA CYS A 47 -6.20 -2.02 5.63
C CYS A 47 -7.45 -1.82 6.49
N PHE A 48 -8.59 -1.59 5.84
CA PHE A 48 -9.87 -1.57 6.53
C PHE A 48 -10.12 -2.93 7.22
N PRO A 49 -10.48 -2.98 8.52
CA PRO A 49 -10.48 -4.24 9.26
C PRO A 49 -11.36 -5.36 8.66
N PRO A 50 -12.55 -5.07 8.07
CA PRO A 50 -13.34 -6.07 7.35
C PRO A 50 -12.66 -6.78 6.16
N ILE A 51 -11.59 -6.23 5.58
CA ILE A 51 -10.86 -6.83 4.46
C ILE A 51 -9.51 -7.45 4.88
N THR A 52 -9.24 -7.58 6.18
CA THR A 52 -7.99 -8.19 6.68
C THR A 52 -7.77 -9.58 6.08
N GLY A 53 -8.80 -10.44 6.11
CA GLY A 53 -8.71 -11.79 5.54
C GLY A 53 -8.43 -11.80 4.03
N ASP A 54 -8.96 -10.81 3.29
CA ASP A 54 -8.65 -10.69 1.85
C ASP A 54 -7.17 -10.36 1.62
N MET A 55 -6.59 -9.49 2.46
CA MET A 55 -5.19 -9.08 2.34
C MET A 55 -4.24 -10.20 2.76
N GLU A 56 -4.58 -10.95 3.82
CA GLU A 56 -3.85 -12.15 4.23
C GLU A 56 -3.90 -13.22 3.13
N ASN A 57 -5.06 -13.45 2.52
CA ASN A 57 -5.22 -14.36 1.37
C ASN A 57 -4.42 -13.90 0.14
N ALA A 58 -4.23 -12.59 -0.05
CA ALA A 58 -3.36 -12.02 -1.07
C ALA A 58 -1.86 -12.14 -0.74
N GLY A 59 -1.51 -12.70 0.42
CA GLY A 59 -0.13 -12.93 0.87
C GLY A 59 0.51 -11.74 1.57
N ALA A 60 -0.28 -10.75 2.01
CA ALA A 60 0.20 -9.63 2.82
C ALA A 60 0.28 -10.02 4.30
N THR A 61 1.20 -9.40 5.04
CA THR A 61 1.18 -9.36 6.50
C THR A 61 0.38 -8.14 6.94
N VAL A 62 -0.83 -8.35 7.45
CA VAL A 62 -1.67 -7.24 7.93
C VAL A 62 -1.21 -6.83 9.33
N VAL A 63 -1.01 -5.53 9.53
CA VAL A 63 -0.61 -4.95 10.81
C VAL A 63 -1.71 -4.01 11.28
N ASP A 64 -2.25 -4.26 12.48
CA ASP A 64 -3.18 -3.36 13.14
C ASP A 64 -2.43 -2.17 13.76
N ALA A 65 -2.20 -1.15 12.95
CA ALA A 65 -1.55 0.09 13.36
C ALA A 65 -2.19 1.30 12.65
N PRO A 66 -2.08 2.52 13.22
CA PRO A 66 -2.58 3.73 12.57
C PRO A 66 -1.93 3.97 11.20
N TYR A 67 -0.68 3.58 11.05
CA TYR A 67 -0.01 3.55 9.75
C TYR A 67 1.00 2.42 9.71
N VAL A 68 1.31 1.97 8.50
CA VAL A 68 2.37 1.00 8.22
C VAL A 68 3.18 1.55 7.05
N VAL A 69 4.50 1.58 7.22
CA VAL A 69 5.45 1.90 6.16
C VAL A 69 6.18 0.63 5.80
N ASP A 70 6.08 0.22 4.55
CA ASP A 70 6.83 -0.90 3.99
C ASP A 70 7.51 -0.41 2.72
N GLY A 71 8.75 0.05 2.84
CA GLY A 71 9.47 0.65 1.73
C GLY A 71 8.84 1.93 1.20
N ASN A 72 8.46 1.94 -0.08
CA ASN A 72 7.73 3.02 -0.73
C ASN A 72 6.21 3.03 -0.45
N LEU A 73 5.68 2.01 0.22
CA LEU A 73 4.27 1.86 0.51
C LEU A 73 3.94 2.39 1.91
N VAL A 74 3.05 3.37 2.00
CA VAL A 74 2.42 3.83 3.23
C VAL A 74 0.96 3.41 3.22
N SER A 75 0.48 2.79 4.30
CA SER A 75 -0.91 2.34 4.41
C SER A 75 -1.52 2.67 5.77
N CYS A 76 -2.84 2.77 5.85
CA CYS A 76 -3.60 2.97 7.10
C CYS A 76 -4.99 2.31 7.04
N ARG A 77 -5.62 2.14 8.22
CA ARG A 77 -6.88 1.39 8.34
C ARG A 77 -8.09 2.19 7.86
N GLY A 78 -8.06 3.51 7.97
CA GLY A 78 -9.15 4.37 7.52
C GLY A 78 -9.06 5.81 8.02
N TRP A 79 -10.19 6.51 7.95
CA TRP A 79 -10.28 7.93 8.30
C TRP A 79 -9.79 8.31 9.71
N PRO A 80 -9.92 7.47 10.77
CA PRO A 80 -9.43 7.84 12.10
C PRO A 80 -7.90 8.02 12.16
N ASP A 81 -7.17 7.39 11.24
CA ASP A 81 -5.72 7.37 11.24
C ASP A 81 -5.09 8.45 10.33
N MET A 82 -5.91 9.25 9.64
CA MET A 82 -5.46 10.26 8.68
C MET A 82 -4.42 11.25 9.21
N PRO A 83 -4.51 11.76 10.45
CA PRO A 83 -3.51 12.70 10.95
C PRO A 83 -2.09 12.11 10.99
N GLN A 84 -1.97 10.87 11.48
CA GLN A 84 -0.68 10.16 11.56
C GLN A 84 -0.22 9.69 10.18
N PHE A 85 -1.14 9.11 9.40
CA PHE A 85 -0.90 8.65 8.03
C PHE A 85 -0.38 9.79 7.15
N GLY A 86 -1.05 10.95 7.15
CA GLY A 86 -0.66 12.10 6.33
C GLY A 86 0.72 12.62 6.67
N ARG A 87 1.06 12.69 7.97
CA ARG A 87 2.41 13.09 8.42
C ARG A 87 3.49 12.16 7.86
N VAL A 88 3.30 10.85 8.02
CA VAL A 88 4.28 9.84 7.58
C VAL A 88 4.37 9.79 6.06
N LEU A 89 3.25 9.95 5.37
CA LEU A 89 3.22 10.03 3.92
C LEU A 89 4.10 11.17 3.39
N MET A 90 3.99 12.37 3.98
CA MET A 90 4.84 13.51 3.57
C MET A 90 6.32 13.23 3.75
N GLN A 91 6.70 12.50 4.82
CA GLN A 91 8.09 12.10 5.06
C GLN A 91 8.62 11.10 4.01
N VAL A 92 7.75 10.26 3.45
CA VAL A 92 8.11 9.37 2.34
C VAL A 92 8.25 10.15 1.03
N PHE A 93 7.42 11.18 0.80
CA PHE A 93 7.50 12.03 -0.39
C PHE A 93 8.72 12.95 -0.40
N ASP A 94 9.11 13.50 0.76
CA ASP A 94 10.29 14.37 0.87
C ASP A 94 11.61 13.60 1.09
N GLY A 95 11.52 12.28 1.30
CA GLY A 95 12.66 11.38 1.49
C GLY A 95 13.27 11.42 2.90
N SER A 96 12.66 12.13 3.85
CA SER A 96 13.13 12.20 5.24
C SER A 96 12.89 10.92 6.03
N LEU A 97 11.89 10.11 5.63
CA LEU A 97 11.75 8.74 6.07
C LEU A 97 12.28 7.82 4.97
N GLY A 98 13.45 7.22 5.21
CA GLY A 98 14.06 6.31 4.26
C GLY A 98 13.09 5.17 3.91
N LYS A 99 13.06 4.78 2.63
CA LYS A 99 12.26 3.66 2.09
C LYS A 99 12.71 2.28 2.61
N ALA A 100 13.29 2.20 3.80
CA ALA A 100 13.89 1.01 4.37
C ALA A 100 13.54 0.79 5.85
N ALA A 101 12.60 1.53 6.44
CA ALA A 101 12.35 1.43 7.88
C ALA A 101 10.86 1.48 8.26
N ALA A 102 10.31 0.30 8.61
CA ALA A 102 9.65 -0.01 9.89
C ALA A 102 8.97 -1.38 9.81
#